data_AF-A0A9D7HF04-F1
#
_entry.id   AF-A0A9D7HF04-F1
#
_cell.length_a   1.000
_cell.length_b   1.000
_cell.length_c   1.000
_cell.angle_alpha   90.00
_cell.angle_beta   90.00
_cell.angle_gamma   90.00
#
_symmetry.space_group_name_H-M   'P 1'
#
loop_
_entity.id
_entity.type
_entity.pdbx_description
1 polymer ?
#
loop_
_entity_poly.entity_id
_entity_poly.type
_entity_poly.pdbx_seq_one_letter_code
_entity_poly.pdbx_strand_id
1 'polypeptide(L)'
;MLRLITSLLVVLLLTATLHAQSPNIVGYEYWFDQNDATRTYVPVVPASTNVDVQNAQLNTTGLALGQHVVRLRWKDQPAAAEARWSSVVTRGLSVGQPGQWQIIAVRYWIGTPVNDADPIIRTKFFDTPQTELEYNGLLELCGYPTGSQTLKFQLLDNHDQWSSVVSRPVT
;
A
#
# COMPACT_ATOMS: atom_id res chain seq x y z
N MET A 1 29.95 61.89 2.50
CA MET A 1 29.11 61.30 1.44
C MET A 1 29.53 59.87 1.06
N LEU A 2 30.82 59.50 1.10
CA LEU A 2 31.32 58.18 0.65
C LEU A 2 31.02 56.98 1.61
N ARG A 3 30.81 57.22 2.91
CA ARG A 3 30.56 56.16 3.91
C ARG A 3 29.13 55.56 3.89
N LEU A 4 28.15 56.28 3.33
CA LEU A 4 26.78 55.78 3.19
C LEU A 4 26.64 54.81 2.00
N ILE A 5 27.44 54.98 0.95
CA ILE A 5 27.37 54.17 -0.29
C ILE A 5 27.99 52.79 -0.08
N THR A 6 29.10 52.69 0.67
CA THR A 6 29.71 51.40 1.03
C THR A 6 28.84 50.57 1.97
N SER A 7 28.13 51.22 2.90
CA SER A 7 27.21 50.51 3.82
C SER A 7 25.97 49.97 3.08
N LEU A 8 25.48 50.71 2.07
CA LEU A 8 24.37 50.27 1.23
C LEU A 8 24.76 49.09 0.33
N LEU A 9 25.99 49.06 -0.19
CA LEU A 9 26.51 47.95 -1.01
C LEU A 9 26.75 46.67 -0.20
N VAL A 10 27.18 46.79 1.06
CA VAL A 10 27.42 45.64 1.95
C VAL A 10 26.09 45.06 2.49
N VAL A 11 25.08 45.90 2.73
CA VAL A 11 23.73 45.43 3.11
C VAL A 11 22.98 44.83 1.93
N LEU A 12 23.19 45.30 0.70
CA LEU A 12 22.59 44.74 -0.52
C LEU A 12 23.21 43.38 -0.92
N LEU A 13 24.44 43.07 -0.47
CA LEU A 13 25.05 41.75 -0.65
C LEU A 13 24.60 40.71 0.41
N LEU A 14 23.91 41.14 1.47
CA LEU A 14 23.47 40.27 2.58
C LEU A 14 21.95 40.01 2.57
N THR A 15 21.29 40.20 1.43
CA THR A 15 19.96 39.62 1.18
C THR A 15 20.12 38.40 0.27
N ALA A 16 20.87 37.40 0.75
CA ALA A 16 20.75 36.06 0.20
C ALA A 16 19.32 35.60 0.45
N THR A 17 18.48 35.82 -0.55
CA THR A 17 17.14 35.26 -0.60
C THR A 17 17.30 33.76 -0.49
N LEU A 18 16.95 33.21 0.67
CA LEU A 18 16.66 31.78 0.85
C LEU A 18 15.43 31.48 -0.01
N HIS A 19 15.62 31.40 -1.31
CA HIS A 19 14.66 30.75 -2.17
C HIS A 19 14.70 29.28 -1.79
N ALA A 20 13.68 28.81 -1.09
CA ALA A 20 13.38 27.40 -1.05
C ALA A 20 13.14 26.98 -2.51
N GLN A 21 14.19 26.57 -3.20
CA GLN A 21 14.09 26.04 -4.54
C GLN A 21 13.13 24.86 -4.45
N SER A 22 12.08 24.85 -5.27
CA SER A 22 11.18 23.71 -5.35
C SER A 22 12.03 22.44 -5.55
N PRO A 23 11.80 21.37 -4.77
CA PRO A 23 12.63 20.18 -4.85
C PRO A 23 12.65 19.68 -6.29
N ASN A 24 13.83 19.40 -6.79
CA ASN A 24 14.05 18.82 -8.11
C ASN A 24 14.36 17.34 -7.92
N ILE A 25 13.31 16.55 -7.69
CA ILE A 25 13.43 15.12 -7.39
C ILE A 25 13.91 14.40 -8.65
N VAL A 26 15.12 13.87 -8.57
CA VAL A 26 15.78 13.12 -9.66
C VAL A 26 15.70 11.61 -9.48
N GLY A 27 15.20 11.14 -8.33
CA GLY A 27 14.98 9.73 -8.08
C GLY A 27 14.55 9.45 -6.65
N TYR A 28 14.34 8.18 -6.36
CA TYR A 28 14.17 7.67 -5.00
C TYR A 28 14.89 6.34 -4.86
N GLU A 29 15.14 5.93 -3.62
CA GLU A 29 15.58 4.56 -3.33
C GLU A 29 14.66 3.90 -2.33
N TYR A 30 14.62 2.58 -2.38
CA TYR A 30 13.89 1.77 -1.43
C TYR A 30 14.64 0.49 -1.05
N TRP A 31 14.32 -0.05 0.12
CA TRP A 31 14.79 -1.35 0.60
C TRP A 31 13.79 -1.95 1.57
N PHE A 32 13.91 -3.25 1.81
CA PHE A 32 13.03 -3.99 2.71
C PHE A 32 13.77 -4.36 3.99
N ASP A 33 13.02 -4.34 5.09
CA ASP A 33 13.47 -4.74 6.41
C ASP A 33 14.79 -4.06 6.80
N GLN A 34 15.68 -4.76 7.49
CA GLN A 34 16.95 -4.21 7.95
C GLN A 34 18.04 -4.21 6.85
N ASN A 35 17.69 -4.57 5.60
CA ASN A 35 18.67 -4.80 4.54
C ASN A 35 18.92 -3.54 3.69
N ASP A 36 19.58 -2.57 4.27
CA ASP A 36 19.94 -1.32 3.60
C ASP A 36 21.20 -1.43 2.72
N ALA A 37 21.83 -2.61 2.65
CA ALA A 37 22.92 -2.88 1.71
C ALA A 37 22.40 -3.15 0.29
N THR A 38 21.14 -3.59 0.14
CA THR A 38 20.52 -3.96 -1.14
C THR A 38 19.48 -2.94 -1.61
N ARG A 39 19.73 -1.65 -1.37
CA ARG A 39 18.81 -0.58 -1.80
C ARG A 39 18.69 -0.55 -3.32
N THR A 40 17.46 -0.43 -3.80
CA THR A 40 17.17 -0.24 -5.21
C THR A 40 16.96 1.25 -5.47
N TYR A 41 17.71 1.82 -6.42
CA TYR A 41 17.54 3.20 -6.88
C TYR A 41 16.66 3.23 -8.13
N VAL A 42 15.66 4.12 -8.13
CA VAL A 42 14.77 4.38 -9.25
C VAL A 42 14.92 5.84 -9.69
N PRO A 43 15.38 6.10 -10.93
CA PRO A 43 15.51 7.46 -11.43
C PRO A 43 14.12 8.05 -11.77
N VAL A 44 13.98 9.36 -11.60
CA VAL A 44 12.80 10.14 -12.01
C VAL A 44 13.23 11.03 -13.17
N VAL A 45 12.77 10.71 -14.38
CA VAL A 45 13.14 11.41 -15.61
C VAL A 45 11.88 11.71 -16.44
N PRO A 46 11.56 12.99 -16.72
CA PRO A 46 12.27 14.18 -16.26
C PRO A 46 12.13 14.38 -14.74
N ALA A 47 13.06 15.15 -14.16
CA ALA A 47 13.01 15.47 -12.74
C ALA A 47 11.71 16.23 -12.39
N SER A 48 11.17 15.97 -11.20
CA SER A 48 9.83 16.44 -10.80
C SER A 48 9.84 17.09 -9.42
N THR A 49 8.91 18.00 -9.18
CA THR A 49 8.66 18.58 -7.86
C THR A 49 7.73 17.73 -6.99
N ASN A 50 7.08 16.73 -7.59
CA ASN A 50 6.18 15.80 -6.91
C ASN A 50 6.34 14.39 -7.51
N VAL A 51 6.60 13.41 -6.64
CA VAL A 51 6.72 11.99 -7.01
C VAL A 51 5.88 11.18 -6.03
N ASP A 52 4.72 10.74 -6.50
CA ASP A 52 3.87 9.81 -5.75
C ASP A 52 4.33 8.36 -5.99
N VAL A 53 4.62 7.64 -4.91
CA VAL A 53 5.05 6.24 -4.92
C VAL A 53 4.02 5.30 -4.30
N GLN A 54 2.81 5.78 -4.01
CA GLN A 54 1.75 4.97 -3.41
C GLN A 54 1.38 3.76 -4.28
N ASN A 55 1.41 3.91 -5.60
CA ASN A 55 1.12 2.84 -6.57
C ASN A 55 2.38 2.36 -7.31
N ALA A 56 3.57 2.67 -6.79
CA ALA A 56 4.80 2.21 -7.41
C ALA A 56 4.89 0.68 -7.30
N GLN A 57 5.13 0.01 -8.43
CA GLN A 57 5.40 -1.42 -8.43
C GLN A 57 6.83 -1.65 -7.94
N LEU A 58 6.96 -1.91 -6.64
CA LEU A 58 8.25 -2.24 -6.03
C LEU A 58 8.62 -3.68 -6.35
N ASN A 59 9.86 -3.91 -6.74
CA ASN A 59 10.36 -5.27 -6.96
C ASN A 59 10.54 -5.97 -5.60
N THR A 60 9.67 -6.95 -5.31
CA THR A 60 9.68 -7.77 -4.08
C THR A 60 10.33 -9.15 -4.28
N THR A 61 11.00 -9.38 -5.42
CA THR A 61 11.66 -10.65 -5.72
C THR A 61 12.65 -11.01 -4.61
N GLY A 62 12.55 -12.23 -4.08
CA GLY A 62 13.42 -12.74 -3.03
C GLY A 62 12.97 -12.42 -1.60
N LEU A 63 11.88 -11.67 -1.42
CA LEU A 63 11.22 -11.58 -0.11
C LEU A 63 10.43 -12.86 0.18
N ALA A 64 10.39 -13.23 1.46
CA ALA A 64 9.50 -14.28 1.92
C ALA A 64 8.04 -13.79 1.87
N LEU A 65 7.11 -14.74 2.02
CA LEU A 65 5.71 -14.39 2.20
C LEU A 65 5.48 -13.84 3.60
N GLY A 66 4.55 -12.90 3.73
CA GLY A 66 4.12 -12.35 5.01
C GLY A 66 4.43 -10.86 5.18
N GLN A 67 4.56 -10.44 6.45
CA GLN A 67 4.73 -9.03 6.80
C GLN A 67 6.17 -8.58 6.60
N HIS A 68 6.33 -7.45 5.92
CA HIS A 68 7.60 -6.77 5.70
C HIS A 68 7.45 -5.27 5.95
N VAL A 69 8.57 -4.58 6.02
CA VAL A 69 8.61 -3.11 6.05
C VAL A 69 9.44 -2.60 4.88
N VAL A 70 8.85 -1.75 4.05
CA VAL A 70 9.58 -0.97 3.06
C VAL A 70 10.06 0.32 3.70
N ARG A 71 11.31 0.67 3.40
CA ARG A 71 11.92 1.96 3.70
C ARG A 71 12.21 2.65 2.38
N LEU A 72 11.91 3.94 2.31
CA LEU A 72 12.06 4.74 1.10
C LEU A 72 12.54 6.16 1.41
N ARG A 73 13.29 6.76 0.50
CA ARG A 73 13.68 8.18 0.55
C ARG A 73 13.90 8.73 -0.85
N TRP A 74 13.71 10.04 -1.00
CA TRP A 74 13.83 10.74 -2.28
C TRP A 74 15.18 11.45 -2.39
N LYS A 75 15.68 11.54 -3.61
CA LYS A 75 16.89 12.28 -3.98
C LYS A 75 16.49 13.56 -4.70
N ASP A 76 16.81 14.69 -4.09
CA ASP A 76 16.68 16.03 -4.65
C ASP A 76 18.04 16.49 -5.22
N GLN A 77 18.05 17.04 -6.43
CA GLN A 77 19.23 17.61 -7.08
C GLN A 77 18.94 19.05 -7.52
N PRO A 78 19.11 20.03 -6.62
CA PRO A 78 19.09 21.44 -7.00
C PRO A 78 20.23 21.76 -7.98
N ALA A 79 19.99 22.70 -8.90
CA ALA A 79 20.90 23.01 -10.02
C ALA A 79 22.28 23.52 -9.58
N ALA A 80 22.39 24.13 -8.39
CA ALA A 80 23.60 24.78 -7.89
C ALA A 80 24.15 24.17 -6.58
N ALA A 81 23.63 23.01 -6.16
CA ALA A 81 24.03 22.39 -4.90
C ALA A 81 24.15 20.86 -5.03
N GLU A 82 24.77 20.25 -4.03
CA GLU A 82 24.92 18.79 -3.95
C GLU A 82 23.58 18.08 -3.84
N ALA A 83 23.57 16.80 -4.25
CA ALA A 83 22.39 15.96 -4.10
C ALA A 83 22.03 15.81 -2.61
N ARG A 84 20.75 15.93 -2.29
CA ARG A 84 20.25 15.74 -0.93
C ARG A 84 19.28 14.58 -0.89
N TRP A 85 19.35 13.82 0.19
CA TRP A 85 18.39 12.77 0.47
C TRP A 85 17.39 13.25 1.51
N SER A 86 16.11 12.90 1.33
CA SER A 86 15.12 13.08 2.38
C SER A 86 15.41 12.15 3.56
N SER A 87 14.72 12.41 4.68
CA SER A 87 14.54 11.40 5.73
C SER A 87 13.90 10.13 5.17
N VAL A 88 14.15 9.01 5.85
CA VAL A 88 13.58 7.71 5.49
C VAL A 88 12.13 7.63 5.96
N VAL A 89 11.23 7.32 5.04
CA VAL A 89 9.85 6.94 5.33
C VAL A 89 9.79 5.43 5.45
N THR A 90 9.13 4.92 6.49
CA THR A 90 8.94 3.48 6.72
C THR A 90 7.46 3.14 6.63
N ARG A 91 7.11 2.08 5.91
CA ARG A 91 5.73 1.59 5.75
C ARG A 91 5.70 0.06 5.86
N GLY A 92 4.68 -0.46 6.53
CA GLY A 92 4.40 -1.90 6.52
C GLY A 92 3.74 -2.32 5.21
N LEU A 93 4.04 -3.53 4.76
CA LEU A 93 3.38 -4.18 3.62
C LEU A 93 3.33 -5.68 3.85
N SER A 94 2.42 -6.35 3.15
CA SER A 94 2.36 -7.81 3.13
C SER A 94 2.75 -8.30 1.73
N VAL A 95 3.80 -9.13 1.66
CA VAL A 95 4.14 -9.87 0.45
C VAL A 95 3.25 -11.11 0.43
N GLY A 96 2.26 -11.09 -0.44
CA GLY A 96 1.43 -12.27 -0.69
C GLY A 96 2.04 -13.15 -1.77
N GLN A 97 1.35 -14.25 -2.08
CA GLN A 97 1.81 -15.21 -3.08
C GLN A 97 1.89 -14.54 -4.47
N PRO A 98 2.85 -14.94 -5.33
CA PRO A 98 3.00 -14.37 -6.67
C PRO A 98 1.81 -14.74 -7.57
N GLY A 99 1.47 -13.84 -8.50
CA GLY A 99 0.39 -14.05 -9.49
C GLY A 99 -0.80 -13.10 -9.32
N GLN A 100 -1.79 -13.25 -10.19
CA GLN A 100 -3.07 -12.54 -10.08
C GLN A 100 -3.85 -13.09 -8.88
N TRP A 101 -4.49 -12.21 -8.11
CA TRP A 101 -5.39 -12.61 -7.02
C TRP A 101 -6.79 -12.82 -7.61
N GLN A 102 -7.28 -14.05 -7.53
CA GLN A 102 -8.58 -14.43 -8.07
C GLN A 102 -9.34 -15.25 -7.04
N ILE A 103 -10.62 -14.96 -6.88
CA ILE A 103 -11.56 -15.67 -6.02
C ILE A 103 -11.89 -17.01 -6.68
N ILE A 104 -11.68 -18.11 -5.96
CA ILE A 104 -11.96 -19.48 -6.42
C ILE A 104 -13.09 -20.14 -5.64
N ALA A 105 -13.43 -19.63 -4.46
CA ALA A 105 -14.59 -20.12 -3.72
C ALA A 105 -15.20 -19.05 -2.81
N VAL A 106 -16.43 -19.29 -2.41
CA VAL A 106 -17.08 -18.63 -1.29
C VAL A 106 -17.52 -19.69 -0.28
N ARG A 107 -17.28 -19.46 1.01
CA ARG A 107 -17.92 -20.21 2.08
C ARG A 107 -18.88 -19.33 2.84
N TYR A 108 -19.97 -19.91 3.31
CA TYR A 108 -21.00 -19.21 4.06
C TYR A 108 -21.61 -20.09 5.14
N TRP A 109 -22.10 -19.44 6.20
CA TRP A 109 -22.82 -20.07 7.29
C TRP A 109 -23.75 -19.08 7.99
N ILE A 110 -24.70 -19.62 8.75
CA ILE A 110 -25.59 -18.84 9.61
C ILE A 110 -25.14 -18.98 11.06
N GLY A 111 -25.11 -17.86 11.79
CA GLY A 111 -24.65 -17.85 13.17
C GLY A 111 -25.03 -16.61 13.97
N THR A 112 -24.40 -16.45 15.12
CA THR A 112 -24.53 -15.29 16.00
C THR A 112 -23.60 -14.16 15.54
N PRO A 113 -23.81 -12.90 16.00
CA PRO A 113 -22.95 -11.79 15.60
C PRO A 113 -21.48 -11.91 16.05
N VAL A 114 -21.18 -12.68 17.10
CA VAL A 114 -19.89 -12.59 17.81
C VAL A 114 -19.01 -13.82 17.61
N ASN A 115 -19.53 -15.03 17.79
CA ASN A 115 -18.77 -16.26 17.53
C ASN A 115 -19.71 -17.47 17.41
N ASP A 116 -19.33 -18.44 16.58
CA ASP A 116 -20.09 -19.68 16.40
C ASP A 116 -19.21 -20.84 16.85
N ALA A 117 -19.67 -21.61 17.84
CA ALA A 117 -18.87 -22.68 18.44
C ALA A 117 -18.65 -23.86 17.48
N ASP A 118 -19.61 -24.12 16.57
CA ASP A 118 -19.51 -25.14 15.53
C ASP A 118 -20.54 -24.86 14.40
N PRO A 119 -20.27 -23.89 13.51
CA PRO A 119 -21.21 -23.57 12.45
C PRO A 119 -21.22 -24.66 11.38
N ILE A 120 -22.41 -25.00 10.91
CA ILE A 120 -22.55 -25.71 9.63
C ILE A 120 -22.02 -24.75 8.55
N ILE A 121 -20.92 -25.10 7.87
CA ILE A 121 -20.34 -24.28 6.79
C ILE A 121 -20.66 -24.93 5.45
N ARG A 122 -21.11 -24.12 4.50
CA ARG A 122 -21.26 -24.50 3.09
C ARG A 122 -20.19 -23.80 2.28
N THR A 123 -19.63 -24.49 1.29
CA THR A 123 -18.61 -23.92 0.39
C THR A 123 -19.05 -24.15 -1.05
N LYS A 124 -18.95 -23.10 -1.86
CA LYS A 124 -19.18 -23.14 -3.30
C LYS A 124 -17.89 -22.76 -4.01
N PHE A 125 -17.35 -23.68 -4.80
CA PHE A 125 -16.23 -23.43 -5.70
C PHE A 125 -16.74 -22.87 -7.02
N PHE A 126 -15.93 -22.02 -7.65
CA PHE A 126 -16.21 -21.47 -8.97
C PHE A 126 -15.41 -22.24 -10.03
N ASP A 127 -16.07 -22.61 -11.12
CA ASP A 127 -15.41 -23.31 -12.24
C ASP A 127 -14.38 -22.42 -12.95
N THR A 128 -14.54 -21.09 -12.83
CA THR A 128 -13.60 -20.09 -13.35
C THR A 128 -13.21 -19.12 -12.23
N PRO A 129 -11.91 -18.84 -12.02
CA PRO A 129 -11.48 -17.85 -11.03
C PRO A 129 -11.99 -16.45 -11.37
N GLN A 130 -12.49 -15.72 -10.37
CA GLN A 130 -13.13 -14.41 -10.54
C GLN A 130 -12.26 -13.30 -9.93
N THR A 131 -12.15 -12.13 -10.56
CA THR A 131 -11.47 -10.96 -9.93
C THR A 131 -12.43 -10.13 -9.07
N GLU A 132 -13.73 -10.21 -9.35
CA GLU A 132 -14.81 -9.57 -8.61
C GLU A 132 -15.98 -10.55 -8.57
N LEU A 133 -16.64 -10.68 -7.41
CA LEU A 133 -17.76 -11.61 -7.24
C LEU A 133 -19.07 -10.84 -7.09
N GLU A 134 -19.87 -10.85 -8.15
CA GLU A 134 -21.30 -10.50 -8.06
C GLU A 134 -22.12 -11.78 -7.91
N TYR A 135 -22.61 -12.06 -6.70
CA TYR A 135 -23.42 -13.25 -6.42
C TYR A 135 -24.90 -12.90 -6.25
N ASN A 136 -25.70 -13.18 -7.28
CA ASN A 136 -27.16 -13.01 -7.27
C ASN A 136 -27.94 -14.35 -7.16
N GLY A 137 -27.23 -15.46 -6.91
CA GLY A 137 -27.84 -16.78 -6.80
C GLY A 137 -28.59 -16.97 -5.48
N LEU A 138 -29.44 -17.99 -5.42
CA LEU A 138 -30.00 -18.47 -4.16
C LEU A 138 -28.87 -19.14 -3.34
N LEU A 139 -28.93 -18.95 -2.02
CA LEU A 139 -28.09 -19.69 -1.08
C LEU A 139 -28.88 -20.89 -0.56
N GLU A 140 -28.25 -22.07 -0.58
CA GLU A 140 -28.85 -23.24 0.05
C GLU A 140 -28.76 -23.09 1.56
N LEU A 141 -29.92 -22.91 2.20
CA LEU A 141 -30.05 -22.75 3.65
C LEU A 141 -30.80 -23.91 4.32
N CYS A 142 -31.00 -25.03 3.63
CA CYS A 142 -31.66 -26.19 4.22
C CYS A 142 -30.86 -26.69 5.44
N GLY A 143 -31.56 -26.86 6.57
CA GLY A 143 -30.97 -27.29 7.84
C GLY A 143 -30.44 -26.16 8.73
N TYR A 144 -30.46 -24.89 8.29
CA TYR A 144 -30.16 -23.76 9.19
C TYR A 144 -31.38 -23.32 9.99
N PRO A 145 -31.18 -22.69 11.16
CA PRO A 145 -32.26 -22.11 11.96
C PRO A 145 -33.01 -21.01 11.21
N THR A 146 -34.31 -20.90 11.45
CA THR A 146 -35.17 -19.84 10.90
C THR A 146 -35.19 -18.60 11.80
N GLY A 147 -35.67 -17.47 11.27
CA GLY A 147 -35.87 -16.21 12.00
C GLY A 147 -34.72 -15.23 11.83
N SER A 148 -34.59 -14.28 12.77
CA SER A 148 -33.52 -13.29 12.74
C SER A 148 -32.16 -13.94 12.99
N GLN A 149 -31.29 -13.91 12.00
CA GLN A 149 -30.00 -14.57 11.99
C GLN A 149 -28.91 -13.66 11.42
N THR A 150 -27.64 -14.07 11.55
CA THR A 150 -26.52 -13.42 10.86
C THR A 150 -25.95 -14.35 9.79
N LEU A 151 -26.04 -13.95 8.52
CA LEU A 151 -25.33 -14.57 7.42
C LEU A 151 -23.87 -14.12 7.44
N LYS A 152 -22.96 -15.08 7.40
CA LYS A 152 -21.52 -14.86 7.35
C LYS A 152 -20.96 -15.45 6.07
N PHE A 153 -20.00 -14.77 5.47
CA PHE A 153 -19.29 -15.25 4.28
C PHE A 153 -17.80 -14.90 4.30
N GLN A 154 -17.02 -15.74 3.63
CA GLN A 154 -15.61 -15.53 3.34
C GLN A 154 -15.31 -15.97 1.91
N LEU A 155 -14.36 -15.28 1.30
CA LEU A 155 -13.86 -15.59 -0.03
C LEU A 155 -12.53 -16.35 0.10
N LEU A 156 -12.35 -17.38 -0.71
CA LEU A 156 -11.07 -18.07 -0.89
C LEU A 156 -10.46 -17.58 -2.20
N ASP A 157 -9.19 -17.19 -2.15
CA ASP A 157 -8.42 -16.89 -3.35
C ASP A 157 -7.62 -18.10 -3.87
N ASN A 158 -7.08 -17.96 -5.07
CA ASN A 158 -6.22 -18.93 -5.76
C ASN A 158 -4.84 -19.14 -5.09
N HIS A 159 -4.65 -18.57 -3.91
CA HIS A 159 -3.48 -18.71 -3.06
C HIS A 159 -3.79 -19.38 -1.72
N ASP A 160 -4.96 -20.01 -1.64
CA ASP A 160 -5.49 -20.71 -0.46
C ASP A 160 -5.67 -19.81 0.77
N GLN A 161 -5.86 -18.50 0.57
CA GLN A 161 -6.12 -17.56 1.66
C GLN A 161 -7.61 -17.20 1.75
N TRP A 162 -8.13 -17.24 2.98
CA TRP A 162 -9.49 -16.79 3.27
C TRP A 162 -9.48 -15.30 3.60
N SER A 163 -10.43 -14.56 3.06
CA SER A 163 -10.73 -13.20 3.49
C SER A 163 -11.16 -13.16 4.96
N SER A 164 -11.18 -11.96 5.56
CA SER A 164 -11.92 -11.74 6.80
C SER A 164 -13.40 -12.14 6.64
N VAL A 165 -14.04 -12.52 7.75
CA VAL A 165 -15.48 -12.81 7.77
C VAL A 165 -16.26 -11.52 7.56
N VAL A 166 -17.15 -11.53 6.57
CA VAL A 166 -18.15 -10.48 6.40
C VAL A 166 -19.48 -11.01 6.93
N SER A 167 -20.12 -10.22 7.78
CA SER A 167 -21.37 -10.57 8.46
C SER A 167 -22.49 -9.63 8.04
N ARG A 168 -23.68 -10.17 7.81
CA ARG A 168 -24.89 -9.41 7.49
C ARG A 168 -26.12 -9.99 8.21
N PRO A 169 -26.95 -9.15 8.86
CA PRO A 169 -28.21 -9.63 9.42
C PRO A 169 -29.16 -10.06 8.29
N VAL A 170 -29.91 -11.13 8.53
CA VAL A 170 -30.93 -11.69 7.64
C VAL A 170 -32.16 -12.08 8.46
N THR A 171 -33.35 -12.01 7.86
CA THR A 171 -34.65 -12.29 8.50
C THR A 171 -35.44 -13.30 7.70
#